data_AF-A0A3B9CZ00-F1
#
_entry.id   AF-A0A3B9CZ00-F1
#
_cell.length_a   1.000
_cell.length_b   1.000
_cell.length_c   1.000
_cell.angle_alpha   90.00
_cell.angle_beta   90.00
_cell.angle_gamma   90.00
#
_symmetry.space_group_name_H-M   'P 1'
#
loop_
_entity.id
_entity.type
_entity.pdbx_description
1 polymer ?
#
loop_
_entity_poly.entity_id
_entity_poly.type
_entity_poly.pdbx_seq_one_letter_code
_entity_poly.pdbx_strand_id
1 'polypeptide(L)'
;MAEWGQIRRNWPDVSELPNSKTRIPANCIPGLNFRPYPVLSRVFLAGCVRATGTLHTESSDGRRFRLNRRITAGSGKGNLMWTQRMEGWRSATVAILMTALTVTAVGQDERISNRNTDFSDVNRMMQDGSFSGSRRHLEHQLPAIDYSRIDKRQLQNLLAESLTQSDDLYKLLTTDYRRYPEVRSLLTALRSIRSSANQVSRDLQDNMPMTRVHGQLRQLDSDWQVFSHRVKRAWHISAASKDKTERIDRLQASLEKLFQMEPQLDRRALLVEMSQLTSQLYHIVQELELDPTGGDRLYQLIHDVRKLNQEANRVQDMILDQYAYSSIANEYQRFKAQWSNVTPRLRQLNNRYVERSLRTVHLSDTRIHNLLRLEHKTSRAQLKILSQALTRDVDEFFNRVPLKLLLRFKDVVQILETSDAFYGAVQNLEDCIDRDEDDQTLLNCYQYVEEYGVVFVRKFASLRSQAGRVVLKEIEDDIVSLRNELHLAGSSNIDTAAMVPLAASLENLADHLNDDVTAWLASDRQSFRSQALQASSRFVARSRGMYDLLSRRPTDQQLRAEVDDLIEDWRNIYQYLGRCNTSQREHLRILSQDISRTIYRLRAPLQI
;
A
#
# COMPACT_ATOMS: atom_id res chain seq x y z
N MET A 1 2.58 19.17 26.70
CA MET A 1 2.18 18.20 27.74
C MET A 1 2.45 18.65 29.20
N ALA A 2 2.51 19.96 29.54
CA ALA A 2 2.86 20.37 30.92
C ALA A 2 1.66 20.53 31.89
N GLU A 3 0.42 20.69 31.41
CA GLU A 3 -0.72 20.98 32.31
C GLU A 3 -1.65 19.80 32.65
N TRP A 4 -1.51 18.64 32.00
CA TRP A 4 -2.39 17.49 32.28
C TRP A 4 -1.74 16.38 33.13
N GLY A 5 -0.41 16.39 33.30
CA GLY A 5 0.33 15.39 34.08
C GLY A 5 0.55 15.72 35.57
N GLN A 6 0.27 16.95 36.00
CA GLN A 6 0.71 17.46 37.32
C GLN A 6 -0.39 17.44 38.40
N ILE A 7 -1.63 17.08 38.07
CA ILE A 7 -2.76 16.99 39.03
C ILE A 7 -2.86 15.62 39.70
N ARG A 8 -2.03 14.63 39.33
CA ARG A 8 -2.08 13.26 39.90
C ARG A 8 -1.08 12.98 41.03
N ARG A 9 -0.22 13.93 41.42
CA ARG A 9 0.92 13.68 42.34
C ARG A 9 0.85 14.31 43.74
N ASN A 10 -0.15 15.13 44.08
CA ASN A 10 -0.20 15.80 45.39
C ASN A 10 -1.55 15.61 46.13
N TRP A 11 -1.84 14.39 46.58
CA TRP A 11 -2.82 14.15 47.65
C TRP A 11 -2.09 13.53 48.85
N PRO A 12 -2.04 14.20 50.02
CA PRO A 12 -1.38 13.66 51.20
C PRO A 12 -2.32 12.73 51.98
N ASP A 13 -1.73 11.69 52.57
CA ASP A 13 -2.34 10.85 53.59
C ASP A 13 -2.79 11.69 54.79
N VAL A 14 -4.06 11.50 55.20
CA VAL A 14 -4.63 12.12 56.39
C VAL A 14 -4.34 11.22 57.58
N SER A 15 -3.14 11.37 58.14
CA SER A 15 -2.85 11.02 59.53
C SER A 15 -1.58 11.75 59.95
N GLU A 16 -1.65 12.45 61.09
CA GLU A 16 -0.57 13.16 61.79
C GLU A 16 -0.39 14.66 61.42
N LEU A 17 -1.09 15.50 62.19
CA LEU A 17 -0.64 16.86 62.50
C LEU A 17 0.49 16.79 63.54
N PRO A 18 1.51 17.64 63.43
CA PRO A 18 1.60 18.66 64.47
C PRO A 18 1.89 20.08 63.95
N ASN A 19 1.35 21.01 64.75
CA ASN A 19 1.59 22.44 64.78
C ASN A 19 3.06 22.86 64.57
N SER A 20 3.31 23.82 63.69
CA SER A 20 3.94 25.09 64.09
C SER A 20 4.06 26.11 62.95
N LYS A 21 3.56 27.31 63.26
CA LYS A 21 3.84 28.65 62.73
C LYS A 21 5.17 28.81 61.96
N THR A 22 5.14 29.37 60.74
CA THR A 22 5.97 30.55 60.39
C THR A 22 5.58 31.20 59.07
N ARG A 23 6.00 32.48 58.96
CA ARG A 23 5.52 33.58 58.10
C ARG A 23 5.82 33.45 56.60
N ILE A 24 4.91 34.00 55.80
CA ILE A 24 5.12 34.48 54.42
C ILE A 24 5.39 35.99 54.46
N PRO A 25 6.22 36.54 53.56
CA PRO A 25 6.02 37.90 53.05
C PRO A 25 5.53 37.89 51.59
N ALA A 26 4.58 38.77 51.35
CA ALA A 26 3.85 39.01 50.11
C ALA A 26 4.67 39.80 49.08
N ASN A 27 4.31 39.64 47.80
CA ASN A 27 4.36 40.72 46.81
C ASN A 27 3.21 40.58 45.81
N CYS A 28 2.54 41.71 45.58
CA CYS A 28 1.35 41.95 44.76
C CYS A 28 1.66 41.91 43.24
N ILE A 29 0.68 41.64 42.35
CA ILE A 29 -0.14 42.61 41.57
C ILE A 29 -1.14 41.82 40.65
N PRO A 30 -2.29 42.39 40.22
CA PRO A 30 -3.58 41.69 40.06
C PRO A 30 -4.12 41.52 38.62
N GLY A 31 -5.17 40.72 38.45
CA GLY A 31 -6.00 40.69 37.23
C GLY A 31 -7.12 39.63 37.23
N LEU A 32 -8.35 40.09 37.45
CA LEU A 32 -9.69 39.45 37.39
C LEU A 32 -9.90 38.56 36.12
N ASN A 33 -10.80 37.60 35.99
CA ASN A 33 -11.96 37.06 36.71
C ASN A 33 -12.42 35.85 35.88
N PHE A 34 -12.87 34.73 36.47
CA PHE A 34 -14.05 33.97 36.00
C PHE A 34 -14.37 32.84 36.98
N ARG A 35 -15.59 32.87 37.54
CA ARG A 35 -16.15 31.78 38.36
C ARG A 35 -16.59 30.61 37.47
N PRO A 36 -16.57 29.37 38.00
CA PRO A 36 -17.62 28.42 37.67
C PRO A 36 -18.34 27.91 38.93
N TYR A 37 -19.67 27.72 38.81
CA TYR A 37 -20.45 26.91 39.74
C TYR A 37 -20.18 25.42 39.47
N PRO A 38 -20.15 24.56 40.50
CA PRO A 38 -20.05 23.11 40.36
C PRO A 38 -21.44 22.48 40.30
N VAL A 39 -21.57 21.27 39.74
CA VAL A 39 -22.45 20.21 40.28
C VAL A 39 -22.26 18.87 39.54
N LEU A 40 -21.83 17.89 40.35
CA LEU A 40 -22.12 16.45 40.40
C LEU A 40 -21.65 15.50 39.28
N SER A 41 -20.57 14.78 39.61
CA SER A 41 -20.34 13.39 39.24
C SER A 41 -20.11 12.53 40.50
N ARG A 42 -20.87 11.42 40.58
CA ARG A 42 -20.84 10.27 41.51
C ARG A 42 -21.80 9.26 40.85
N VAL A 43 -21.57 7.97 40.60
CA VAL A 43 -20.90 6.84 41.29
C VAL A 43 -20.70 5.78 40.15
N PHE A 44 -19.62 4.99 39.99
CA PHE A 44 -19.38 3.71 40.67
C PHE A 44 -18.00 3.10 40.31
N LEU A 45 -17.27 2.74 41.38
CA LEU A 45 -16.25 1.69 41.59
C LEU A 45 -16.71 0.32 41.04
N ALA A 46 -15.92 -0.75 40.90
CA ALA A 46 -14.52 -1.13 41.06
C ALA A 46 -14.41 -2.61 40.60
N GLY A 47 -13.20 -3.11 40.35
CA GLY A 47 -13.00 -4.57 40.33
C GLY A 47 -11.70 -5.06 39.68
N CYS A 48 -10.54 -4.72 40.24
CA CYS A 48 -9.29 -5.44 39.96
C CYS A 48 -9.03 -6.45 41.09
N VAL A 49 -8.96 -7.74 40.75
CA VAL A 49 -8.48 -8.81 41.63
C VAL A 49 -7.06 -9.20 41.19
N ARG A 50 -6.11 -9.01 42.12
CA ARG A 50 -4.75 -9.58 42.12
C ARG A 50 -4.85 -11.09 42.36
N ALA A 51 -4.13 -11.89 41.58
CA ALA A 51 -3.86 -13.29 41.89
C ALA A 51 -2.36 -13.45 42.22
N THR A 52 -2.08 -13.72 43.49
CA THR A 52 -0.80 -14.21 44.00
C THR A 52 -0.72 -15.71 43.79
N GLY A 53 0.33 -16.17 43.11
CA GLY A 53 0.63 -17.60 42.95
C GLY A 53 1.30 -18.18 44.20
N THR A 54 0.87 -19.37 44.60
CA THR A 54 1.60 -20.26 45.51
C THR A 54 1.63 -21.66 44.92
N LEU A 55 2.83 -22.24 44.94
CA LEU A 55 3.17 -23.59 44.50
C LEU A 55 2.68 -24.62 45.52
N HIS A 56 2.07 -25.71 45.04
CA HIS A 56 2.17 -27.01 45.70
C HIS A 56 2.22 -28.14 44.67
N THR A 57 3.07 -29.11 44.99
CA THR A 57 3.43 -30.33 44.27
C THR A 57 2.43 -31.48 44.49
N GLU A 58 2.63 -32.57 43.75
CA GLU A 58 1.94 -33.89 43.75
C GLU A 58 0.67 -33.97 42.90
N SER A 59 0.25 -35.11 42.36
CA SER A 59 0.87 -36.35 41.84
C SER A 59 -0.32 -37.12 41.26
N SER A 60 -0.08 -37.82 40.15
CA SER A 60 -0.78 -39.03 39.68
C SER A 60 -2.28 -39.02 39.33
N ASP A 61 -2.55 -39.83 38.30
CA ASP A 61 -3.80 -40.49 37.92
C ASP A 61 -4.79 -39.82 36.98
N GLY A 62 -4.83 -40.42 35.78
CA GLY A 62 -5.84 -40.18 34.78
C GLY A 62 -7.15 -40.90 35.08
N ARG A 63 -8.22 -40.38 34.49
CA ARG A 63 -9.28 -41.19 33.91
C ARG A 63 -10.15 -40.32 32.99
N ARG A 64 -10.48 -40.93 31.85
CA ARG A 64 -11.47 -40.50 30.87
C ARG A 64 -12.81 -40.23 31.55
N PHE A 65 -13.45 -39.12 31.20
CA PHE A 65 -14.91 -39.01 31.22
C PHE A 65 -15.41 -38.35 29.93
N ARG A 66 -16.08 -39.16 29.11
CA ARG A 66 -17.12 -38.71 28.19
C ARG A 66 -18.36 -38.40 29.04
N LEU A 67 -19.11 -37.34 28.74
CA LEU A 67 -20.56 -37.45 28.52
C LEU A 67 -21.19 -36.16 27.98
N ASN A 68 -21.98 -36.37 26.93
CA ASN A 68 -23.32 -35.84 26.64
C ASN A 68 -23.58 -34.32 26.45
N ARG A 69 -23.76 -34.01 25.16
CA ARG A 69 -24.92 -33.29 24.60
C ARG A 69 -26.17 -33.30 25.51
N ARG A 70 -26.70 -32.11 25.78
CA ARG A 70 -28.16 -31.90 25.88
C ARG A 70 -28.56 -30.68 25.07
N ILE A 71 -29.43 -30.97 24.11
CA ILE A 71 -30.25 -30.04 23.35
C ILE A 71 -31.42 -29.66 24.26
N THR A 72 -31.67 -28.37 24.43
CA THR A 72 -32.96 -27.87 24.92
C THR A 72 -33.48 -26.82 23.96
N ALA A 73 -34.55 -27.19 23.28
CA ALA A 73 -35.42 -26.33 22.52
C ALA A 73 -36.20 -25.42 23.48
N GLY A 74 -36.27 -24.12 23.16
CA GLY A 74 -37.12 -23.13 23.81
C GLY A 74 -37.97 -22.44 22.77
N SER A 75 -39.22 -22.87 22.68
CA SER A 75 -40.31 -22.30 21.89
C SER A 75 -40.84 -21.03 22.58
N GLY A 76 -41.08 -19.96 21.81
CA GLY A 76 -41.76 -18.76 22.28
C GLY A 76 -42.27 -17.91 21.11
N LYS A 77 -43.48 -18.22 20.66
CA LYS A 77 -44.28 -17.44 19.68
C LYS A 77 -45.10 -16.35 20.41
N GLY A 78 -45.35 -15.24 19.71
CA GLY A 78 -46.37 -14.21 19.98
C GLY A 78 -45.74 -12.87 20.37
N ASN A 79 -46.02 -11.71 19.77
CA ASN A 79 -47.16 -11.31 18.96
C ASN A 79 -46.81 -10.19 17.96
N LEU A 80 -47.56 -10.22 16.87
CA LEU A 80 -47.69 -9.23 15.80
C LEU A 80 -48.38 -7.93 16.27
N MET A 81 -48.31 -6.93 15.39
CA MET A 81 -49.13 -5.72 15.27
C MET A 81 -48.75 -4.53 16.16
N TRP A 82 -47.97 -3.61 15.58
CA TRP A 82 -48.42 -2.22 15.40
C TRP A 82 -47.94 -1.71 14.03
N THR A 83 -48.85 -1.02 13.36
CA THR A 83 -48.87 -0.60 11.97
C THR A 83 -48.19 0.75 11.71
N GLN A 84 -47.41 0.83 10.63
CA GLN A 84 -47.69 1.69 9.46
C GLN A 84 -47.99 3.19 9.73
N ARG A 85 -47.00 4.07 9.51
CA ARG A 85 -47.22 5.41 8.89
C ARG A 85 -45.91 6.17 8.64
N MET A 86 -45.86 6.86 7.49
CA MET A 86 -44.95 7.94 7.05
C MET A 86 -43.79 7.55 6.12
N GLU A 87 -44.14 7.16 4.89
CA GLU A 87 -43.42 7.58 3.68
C GLU A 87 -44.13 8.78 3.06
N GLY A 88 -43.35 9.74 2.55
CA GLY A 88 -43.82 10.75 1.60
C GLY A 88 -43.27 12.14 1.87
N TRP A 89 -42.78 12.77 0.79
CA TRP A 89 -42.38 14.17 0.64
C TRP A 89 -40.89 14.49 0.87
N ARG A 90 -40.08 14.41 -0.21
CA ARG A 90 -39.52 15.59 -0.91
C ARG A 90 -38.49 15.18 -1.97
N SER A 91 -38.97 14.99 -3.20
CA SER A 91 -38.19 15.13 -4.44
C SER A 91 -38.95 16.10 -5.35
N ALA A 92 -38.57 17.38 -5.36
CA ALA A 92 -38.90 18.36 -6.39
C ALA A 92 -38.33 19.73 -6.01
N THR A 93 -37.16 20.09 -6.56
CA THR A 93 -36.76 21.48 -6.91
C THR A 93 -35.37 21.49 -7.53
N VAL A 94 -35.30 21.13 -8.81
CA VAL A 94 -34.24 21.56 -9.74
C VAL A 94 -34.96 22.24 -10.89
N ALA A 95 -35.00 23.57 -10.86
CA ALA A 95 -35.20 24.50 -11.97
C ALA A 95 -35.50 25.87 -11.36
N ILE A 96 -34.95 26.94 -11.94
CA ILE A 96 -34.99 28.35 -11.48
C ILE A 96 -33.82 28.72 -10.56
N LEU A 97 -32.60 28.78 -11.12
CA LEU A 97 -31.66 29.90 -10.89
C LEU A 97 -30.46 29.82 -11.85
N MET A 98 -30.72 30.01 -13.13
CA MET A 98 -29.71 30.33 -14.15
C MET A 98 -30.25 31.47 -15.01
N THR A 99 -29.99 32.72 -14.60
CA THR A 99 -29.60 33.86 -15.45
C THR A 99 -29.59 35.16 -14.63
N ALA A 100 -28.61 36.03 -14.96
CA ALA A 100 -28.41 37.42 -14.53
C ALA A 100 -27.69 37.67 -13.19
N LEU A 101 -26.36 37.80 -13.24
CA LEU A 101 -25.70 39.12 -13.27
C LEU A 101 -24.18 38.96 -13.34
N THR A 102 -23.62 39.29 -14.50
CA THR A 102 -22.25 39.77 -14.69
C THR A 102 -22.10 41.17 -14.09
N VAL A 103 -21.05 41.41 -13.31
CA VAL A 103 -20.11 42.58 -13.41
C VAL A 103 -18.98 42.42 -12.36
N THR A 104 -17.78 42.25 -12.89
CA THR A 104 -16.40 42.56 -12.43
C THR A 104 -16.04 42.64 -10.94
N ALA A 105 -15.08 41.81 -10.54
CA ALA A 105 -13.92 42.25 -9.74
C ALA A 105 -12.72 41.33 -10.03
N VAL A 106 -11.60 41.95 -10.40
CA VAL A 106 -10.29 41.37 -10.67
C VAL A 106 -9.57 41.13 -9.35
N GLY A 107 -9.02 39.93 -9.14
CA GLY A 107 -8.15 39.59 -8.03
C GLY A 107 -7.59 38.18 -8.23
N GLN A 108 -6.27 38.07 -8.32
CA GLN A 108 -5.52 36.92 -8.83
C GLN A 108 -5.71 35.65 -7.97
N ASP A 109 -6.23 34.59 -8.57
CA ASP A 109 -6.13 33.22 -8.07
C ASP A 109 -4.94 32.52 -8.75
N GLU A 110 -3.93 32.17 -7.95
CA GLU A 110 -2.88 31.23 -8.33
C GLU A 110 -3.51 29.85 -8.55
N ARG A 111 -3.75 29.57 -9.82
CA ARG A 111 -4.24 28.28 -10.31
C ARG A 111 -3.16 27.23 -10.09
N ILE A 112 -3.39 26.35 -9.13
CA ILE A 112 -2.70 25.06 -9.00
C ILE A 112 -2.96 24.29 -10.31
N SER A 113 -1.94 24.29 -11.18
CA SER A 113 -1.90 23.51 -12.40
C SER A 113 -1.75 22.03 -12.04
N ASN A 114 -2.74 21.22 -12.44
CA ASN A 114 -2.69 19.76 -12.35
C ASN A 114 -1.61 19.22 -13.30
N ARG A 115 -0.53 18.67 -12.71
CA ARG A 115 0.62 18.02 -13.37
C ARG A 115 0.24 16.65 -13.97
N ASN A 116 -0.43 16.68 -15.13
CA ASN A 116 -0.57 15.52 -16.01
C ASN A 116 0.40 15.55 -17.22
N THR A 117 1.31 16.52 -17.28
CA THR A 117 2.21 16.74 -18.43
C THR A 117 3.47 15.86 -18.42
N ASP A 118 3.96 15.44 -17.25
CA ASP A 118 5.24 14.69 -17.18
C ASP A 118 5.09 13.24 -17.66
N PHE A 119 3.90 12.64 -17.51
CA PHE A 119 3.66 11.27 -17.97
C PHE A 119 3.48 11.19 -19.49
N SER A 120 2.93 12.24 -20.12
CA SER A 120 2.86 12.33 -21.58
C SER A 120 4.25 12.48 -22.20
N ASP A 121 5.18 13.17 -21.55
CA ASP A 121 6.54 13.34 -22.08
C ASP A 121 7.35 12.04 -22.02
N VAL A 122 7.20 11.23 -20.97
CA VAL A 122 7.82 9.89 -20.90
C VAL A 122 7.22 8.94 -21.94
N ASN A 123 5.89 8.96 -22.11
CA ASN A 123 5.21 8.10 -23.08
C ASN A 123 5.52 8.55 -24.53
N ARG A 124 5.70 9.85 -24.75
CA ARG A 124 6.11 10.44 -26.03
C ARG A 124 7.59 10.21 -26.32
N MET A 125 8.48 10.25 -25.33
CA MET A 125 9.89 9.83 -25.47
C MET A 125 10.05 8.34 -25.76
N MET A 126 9.09 7.48 -25.36
CA MET A 126 9.10 6.05 -25.71
C MET A 126 8.44 5.75 -27.07
N GLN A 127 7.51 6.59 -27.55
CA GLN A 127 6.84 6.42 -28.84
C GLN A 127 7.55 7.11 -30.00
N ASP A 128 8.14 8.29 -29.78
CA ASP A 128 8.96 8.98 -30.77
C ASP A 128 10.40 8.45 -30.68
N GLY A 129 10.71 7.42 -31.47
CA GLY A 129 12.06 6.89 -31.68
C GLY A 129 13.03 7.86 -32.37
N SER A 130 12.93 9.17 -32.10
CA SER A 130 13.66 10.26 -32.76
C SER A 130 14.87 10.75 -31.95
N PHE A 131 15.65 9.83 -31.37
CA PHE A 131 17.02 10.13 -30.94
C PHE A 131 17.99 10.08 -32.12
N SER A 132 17.81 10.99 -33.07
CA SER A 132 18.72 11.22 -34.21
C SER A 132 19.88 12.14 -33.79
N GLY A 133 20.69 11.68 -32.84
CA GLY A 133 21.93 12.36 -32.47
C GLY A 133 23.04 11.35 -32.34
N SER A 134 23.67 10.99 -33.48
CA SER A 134 24.93 10.24 -33.63
C SER A 134 25.42 9.43 -32.41
N ARG A 135 24.57 8.59 -31.83
CA ARG A 135 24.98 7.55 -30.88
C ARG A 135 25.44 6.40 -31.75
N ARG A 136 26.75 6.15 -31.75
CA ARG A 136 27.29 4.84 -32.14
C ARG A 136 26.69 3.84 -31.17
N HIS A 137 25.53 3.29 -31.52
CA HIS A 137 24.89 2.20 -30.82
C HIS A 137 25.88 1.03 -30.85
N LEU A 138 26.62 0.87 -29.75
CA LEU A 138 27.09 -0.43 -29.32
C LEU A 138 25.84 -1.22 -28.95
N GLU A 139 25.10 -1.66 -29.97
CA GLU A 139 24.11 -2.70 -29.85
C GLU A 139 24.87 -3.87 -29.25
N HIS A 140 24.76 -4.04 -27.93
CA HIS A 140 25.25 -5.22 -27.25
C HIS A 140 24.34 -6.33 -27.72
N GLN A 141 24.65 -6.88 -28.90
CA GLN A 141 24.12 -8.16 -29.33
C GLN A 141 24.46 -9.11 -28.20
N LEU A 142 23.43 -9.51 -27.46
CA LEU A 142 23.57 -10.54 -26.44
C LEU A 142 24.31 -11.69 -27.12
N PRO A 143 25.43 -12.15 -26.54
CA PRO A 143 26.26 -13.17 -27.17
C PRO A 143 25.37 -14.34 -27.57
N ALA A 144 25.45 -14.76 -28.84
CA ALA A 144 24.65 -15.86 -29.35
C ALA A 144 24.95 -17.10 -28.50
N ILE A 145 23.96 -17.55 -27.72
CA ILE A 145 24.10 -18.70 -26.84
C ILE A 145 24.25 -19.95 -27.70
N ASP A 146 25.35 -20.67 -27.51
CA ASP A 146 25.59 -21.95 -28.17
C ASP A 146 24.79 -23.06 -27.48
N TYR A 147 23.55 -23.24 -27.92
CA TYR A 147 22.63 -24.27 -27.38
C TYR A 147 23.13 -25.71 -27.56
N SER A 148 24.14 -25.95 -28.40
CA SER A 148 24.67 -27.31 -28.62
C SER A 148 25.48 -27.84 -27.43
N ARG A 149 26.01 -26.93 -26.60
CA ARG A 149 26.81 -27.28 -25.41
C ARG A 149 25.97 -27.60 -24.17
N ILE A 150 24.67 -27.37 -24.24
CA ILE A 150 23.77 -27.54 -23.11
C ILE A 150 23.44 -29.02 -22.95
N ASP A 151 23.88 -29.63 -21.85
CA ASP A 151 23.51 -31.01 -21.51
C ASP A 151 22.03 -31.09 -21.13
N LYS A 152 21.22 -31.64 -22.05
CA LYS A 152 19.79 -31.86 -21.85
C LYS A 152 19.48 -32.75 -20.63
N ARG A 153 20.34 -33.72 -20.31
CA ARG A 153 20.13 -34.62 -19.17
C ARG A 153 20.33 -33.88 -17.86
N GLN A 154 21.38 -33.07 -17.77
CA GLN A 154 21.62 -32.23 -16.61
C GLN A 154 20.46 -31.25 -16.39
N LEU A 155 19.97 -30.63 -17.46
CA LEU A 155 18.79 -29.75 -17.42
C LEU A 155 17.54 -30.47 -16.91
N GLN A 156 17.25 -31.67 -17.44
CA GLN A 156 16.12 -32.49 -16.98
C GLN A 156 16.22 -32.81 -15.49
N ASN A 157 17.41 -33.16 -15.00
CA ASN A 157 17.63 -33.48 -13.59
C ASN A 157 17.41 -32.27 -12.69
N LEU A 158 17.97 -31.11 -13.05
CA LEU A 158 17.79 -29.86 -12.29
C LEU A 158 16.32 -29.42 -12.24
N LEU A 159 15.60 -29.53 -13.36
CA LEU A 159 14.16 -29.23 -13.41
C LEU A 159 13.33 -30.21 -12.59
N ALA A 160 13.62 -31.51 -12.66
CA ALA A 160 12.93 -32.52 -11.86
C ALA A 160 13.15 -32.31 -10.35
N GLU A 161 14.38 -31.97 -9.95
CA GLU A 161 14.69 -31.66 -8.56
C GLU A 161 13.97 -30.37 -8.10
N SER A 162 13.99 -29.32 -8.93
CA SER A 162 13.28 -28.07 -8.66
C SER A 162 11.78 -28.28 -8.49
N LEU A 163 11.15 -29.07 -9.37
CA LEU A 163 9.75 -29.48 -9.24
C LEU A 163 9.48 -30.21 -7.92
N THR A 164 10.35 -31.17 -7.55
CA THR A 164 10.23 -31.91 -6.28
C THR A 164 10.34 -30.98 -5.07
N GLN A 165 11.30 -30.07 -5.05
CA GLN A 165 11.43 -29.09 -3.96
C GLN A 165 10.24 -28.12 -3.92
N SER A 166 9.69 -27.75 -5.07
CA SER A 166 8.51 -26.87 -5.15
C SER A 166 7.24 -27.55 -4.60
N ASP A 167 7.13 -28.88 -4.72
CA ASP A 167 6.04 -29.66 -4.15
C ASP A 167 6.12 -29.71 -2.62
N ASP A 168 7.32 -29.86 -2.07
CA ASP A 168 7.56 -29.78 -0.64
C ASP A 168 7.28 -28.38 -0.09
N LEU A 169 7.77 -27.35 -0.78
CA LEU A 169 7.50 -25.95 -0.42
C LEU A 169 5.98 -25.68 -0.44
N TYR A 170 5.26 -26.21 -1.42
CA TYR A 170 3.80 -26.06 -1.49
C TYR A 170 3.09 -26.67 -0.26
N LYS A 171 3.53 -27.84 0.22
CA LYS A 171 2.97 -28.46 1.45
C LYS A 171 3.27 -27.64 2.69
N LEU A 172 4.49 -27.10 2.80
CA LEU A 172 4.89 -26.24 3.92
C LEU A 172 4.10 -24.93 3.92
N LEU A 173 3.99 -24.24 2.78
CA LEU A 173 3.19 -23.02 2.66
C LEU A 173 1.70 -23.28 2.89
N THR A 174 1.19 -24.48 2.57
CA THR A 174 -0.20 -24.84 2.90
C THR A 174 -0.40 -25.00 4.42
N THR A 175 0.64 -25.44 5.13
CA THR A 175 0.64 -25.52 6.59
C THR A 175 0.74 -24.12 7.20
N ASP A 176 1.63 -23.27 6.67
CA ASP A 176 1.78 -21.87 7.07
C ASP A 176 0.47 -21.08 6.81
N TYR A 177 -0.22 -21.35 5.69
CA TYR A 177 -1.51 -20.75 5.36
C TYR A 177 -2.61 -21.01 6.39
N ARG A 178 -2.61 -22.19 7.03
CA ARG A 178 -3.58 -22.50 8.10
C ARG A 178 -3.38 -21.62 9.34
N ARG A 179 -2.15 -21.14 9.56
CA ARG A 179 -1.80 -20.22 10.65
C ARG A 179 -1.98 -18.76 10.23
N TYR A 180 -1.60 -18.46 8.98
CA TYR A 180 -1.53 -17.11 8.44
C TYR A 180 -2.21 -17.07 7.06
N PRO A 181 -3.48 -16.64 6.97
CA PRO A 181 -4.23 -16.60 5.71
C PRO A 181 -3.56 -15.79 4.59
N GLU A 182 -2.69 -14.85 4.94
CA GLU A 182 -1.93 -13.97 4.03
C GLU A 182 -1.01 -14.73 3.06
N VAL A 183 -0.57 -15.94 3.45
CA VAL A 183 0.27 -16.83 2.63
C VAL A 183 -0.46 -17.32 1.36
N ARG A 184 -1.79 -17.11 1.26
CA ARG A 184 -2.59 -17.51 0.10
C ARG A 184 -2.07 -16.96 -1.23
N SER A 185 -1.64 -15.70 -1.24
CA SER A 185 -1.11 -15.06 -2.45
C SER A 185 0.13 -15.80 -2.98
N LEU A 186 1.00 -16.25 -2.08
CA LEU A 186 2.19 -17.03 -2.37
C LEU A 186 1.85 -18.43 -2.87
N LEU A 187 0.83 -19.08 -2.30
CA LEU A 187 0.36 -20.38 -2.78
C LEU A 187 -0.14 -20.33 -4.24
N THR A 188 -0.87 -19.27 -4.60
CA THR A 188 -1.36 -19.06 -5.96
C THR A 188 -0.19 -18.82 -6.93
N ALA A 189 0.77 -17.97 -6.55
CA ALA A 189 1.97 -17.72 -7.34
C ALA A 189 2.79 -19.01 -7.56
N LEU A 190 3.03 -19.79 -6.49
CA LEU A 190 3.76 -21.05 -6.57
C LEU A 190 3.06 -22.07 -7.47
N ARG A 191 1.72 -22.16 -7.45
CA ARG A 191 0.97 -23.02 -8.38
C ARG A 191 1.19 -22.62 -9.85
N SER A 192 1.19 -21.32 -10.14
CA SER A 192 1.45 -20.81 -11.49
C SER A 192 2.86 -21.20 -11.95
N ILE A 193 3.88 -20.95 -11.11
CA ILE A 193 5.27 -21.31 -11.37
C ILE A 193 5.41 -22.82 -11.61
N ARG A 194 4.77 -23.66 -10.78
CA ARG A 194 4.77 -25.12 -10.94
C ARG A 194 4.14 -25.56 -12.25
N SER A 195 3.04 -24.93 -12.67
CA SER A 195 2.41 -25.20 -13.96
C SER A 195 3.36 -24.88 -15.12
N SER A 196 4.03 -23.73 -15.07
CA SER A 196 5.02 -23.32 -16.07
C SER A 196 6.23 -24.26 -16.10
N ALA A 197 6.77 -24.64 -14.94
CA ALA A 197 7.87 -25.60 -14.84
C ALA A 197 7.51 -26.99 -15.40
N ASN A 198 6.29 -27.47 -15.14
CA ASN A 198 5.78 -28.72 -15.72
C ASN A 198 5.58 -28.63 -17.24
N GLN A 199 5.23 -27.46 -17.77
CA GLN A 199 5.15 -27.23 -19.21
C GLN A 199 6.55 -27.27 -19.84
N VAL A 200 7.54 -26.59 -19.23
CA VAL A 200 8.94 -26.63 -19.68
C VAL A 200 9.49 -28.06 -19.66
N SER A 201 9.21 -28.82 -18.61
CA SER A 201 9.63 -30.22 -18.50
C SER A 201 9.01 -31.09 -19.61
N ARG A 202 7.76 -30.86 -19.99
CA ARG A 202 7.10 -31.58 -21.10
C ARG A 202 7.67 -31.18 -22.45
N ASP A 203 7.80 -29.89 -22.71
CA ASP A 203 8.42 -29.38 -23.96
C ASP A 203 9.86 -29.95 -24.12
N LEU A 204 10.60 -30.13 -23.02
CA LEU A 204 11.92 -30.75 -23.04
C LEU A 204 11.91 -32.25 -23.32
N GLN A 205 10.89 -32.99 -22.84
CA GLN A 205 10.69 -34.42 -23.15
C GLN A 205 10.26 -34.64 -24.61
N ASP A 206 9.45 -33.73 -25.14
CA ASP A 206 8.96 -33.73 -26.52
C ASP A 206 10.03 -33.26 -27.53
N ASN A 207 11.28 -33.07 -27.09
CA ASN A 207 12.41 -32.61 -27.90
C ASN A 207 12.16 -31.28 -28.63
N MET A 208 11.41 -30.37 -28.01
CA MET A 208 11.19 -29.03 -28.56
C MET A 208 12.53 -28.28 -28.75
N PRO A 209 12.62 -27.36 -29.73
CA PRO A 209 13.84 -26.60 -29.99
C PRO A 209 14.28 -25.82 -28.74
N MET A 210 15.58 -25.88 -28.42
CA MET A 210 16.14 -25.30 -27.20
C MET A 210 15.93 -23.78 -27.11
N THR A 211 15.80 -23.08 -28.24
CA THR A 211 15.46 -21.66 -28.31
C THR A 211 14.12 -21.34 -27.64
N ARG A 212 13.11 -22.20 -27.84
CA ARG A 212 11.79 -22.05 -27.21
C ARG A 212 11.84 -22.38 -25.72
N VAL A 213 12.53 -23.47 -25.36
CA VAL A 213 12.71 -23.88 -23.96
C VAL A 213 13.44 -22.78 -23.17
N HIS A 214 14.49 -22.18 -23.75
CA HIS A 214 15.22 -21.09 -23.14
C HIS A 214 14.34 -19.86 -22.87
N GLY A 215 13.47 -19.46 -23.81
CA GLY A 215 12.51 -18.38 -23.59
C GLY A 215 11.54 -18.64 -22.43
N GLN A 216 11.07 -19.89 -22.30
CA GLN A 216 10.20 -20.28 -21.17
C GLN A 216 10.95 -20.34 -19.84
N LEU A 217 12.20 -20.83 -19.84
CA LEU A 217 13.06 -20.83 -18.66
C LEU A 217 13.36 -19.43 -18.16
N ARG A 218 13.60 -18.47 -19.06
CA ARG A 218 13.79 -17.06 -18.73
C ARG A 218 12.56 -16.46 -18.04
N GLN A 219 11.37 -16.81 -18.51
CA GLN A 219 10.13 -16.37 -17.87
C GLN A 219 9.94 -17.04 -16.50
N LEU A 220 10.15 -18.36 -16.42
CA LEU A 220 10.08 -19.13 -15.18
C LEU A 220 11.05 -18.60 -14.13
N ASP A 221 12.27 -18.27 -14.56
CA ASP A 221 13.32 -17.67 -13.74
C ASP A 221 12.85 -16.34 -13.13
N SER A 222 12.37 -15.44 -13.98
CA SER A 222 11.83 -14.15 -13.56
C SER A 222 10.69 -14.29 -12.55
N ASP A 223 9.75 -15.19 -12.81
CA ASP A 223 8.60 -15.44 -11.92
C ASP A 223 9.06 -16.04 -10.58
N TRP A 224 10.01 -16.98 -10.60
CA TRP A 224 10.58 -17.57 -9.40
C TRP A 224 11.34 -16.55 -8.56
N GLN A 225 12.19 -15.71 -9.16
CA GLN A 225 12.97 -14.72 -8.42
C GLN A 225 12.05 -13.73 -7.68
N VAL A 226 10.96 -13.29 -8.33
CA VAL A 226 9.93 -12.45 -7.68
C VAL A 226 9.27 -13.21 -6.52
N PHE A 227 8.93 -14.48 -6.71
CA PHE A 227 8.33 -15.31 -5.67
C PHE A 227 9.28 -15.55 -4.49
N SER A 228 10.53 -15.95 -4.76
CA SER A 228 11.57 -16.21 -3.77
C SER A 228 11.82 -14.98 -2.90
N HIS A 229 11.95 -13.80 -3.52
CA HIS A 229 12.10 -12.54 -2.80
C HIS A 229 10.90 -12.25 -1.89
N ARG A 230 9.66 -12.49 -2.34
CA ARG A 230 8.46 -12.33 -1.51
C ARG A 230 8.44 -13.32 -0.34
N VAL A 231 8.83 -14.57 -0.56
CA VAL A 231 8.89 -15.59 0.50
C VAL A 231 9.93 -15.23 1.56
N LYS A 232 11.12 -14.77 1.15
CA LYS A 232 12.18 -14.36 2.08
C LYS A 232 11.75 -13.19 2.95
N ARG A 233 11.03 -12.22 2.36
CA ARG A 233 10.53 -11.03 3.05
C ARG A 233 9.30 -11.26 3.89
N ALA A 234 8.53 -12.30 3.63
CA ALA A 234 7.36 -12.60 4.44
C ALA A 234 7.78 -13.09 5.84
N TRP A 235 7.19 -12.48 6.85
CA TRP A 235 7.53 -12.67 8.26
C TRP A 235 6.93 -13.97 8.79
N HIS A 236 5.70 -14.25 8.39
CA HIS A 236 4.90 -15.38 8.86
C HIS A 236 5.25 -16.73 8.22
N ILE A 237 6.30 -16.77 7.39
CA ILE A 237 6.74 -17.98 6.73
C ILE A 237 7.72 -18.73 7.61
N SER A 238 7.47 -20.03 7.78
CA SER A 238 8.33 -20.89 8.57
C SER A 238 9.76 -20.94 8.03
N ALA A 239 10.74 -21.10 8.92
CA ALA A 239 12.15 -21.27 8.52
C ALA A 239 12.33 -22.45 7.54
N ALA A 240 11.52 -23.50 7.67
CA ALA A 240 11.52 -24.63 6.74
C ALA A 240 11.09 -24.25 5.31
N SER A 241 10.06 -23.42 5.17
CA SER A 241 9.64 -22.85 3.88
C SER A 241 10.76 -21.97 3.29
N LYS A 242 11.41 -21.13 4.11
CA LYS A 242 12.54 -20.30 3.67
C LYS A 242 13.74 -21.14 3.21
N ASP A 243 14.13 -22.19 3.94
CA ASP A 243 15.20 -23.13 3.55
C ASP A 243 14.88 -23.81 2.21
N LYS A 244 13.63 -24.25 2.00
CA LYS A 244 13.20 -24.84 0.73
C LYS A 244 13.28 -23.85 -0.43
N THR A 245 12.89 -22.60 -0.21
CA THR A 245 13.06 -21.53 -1.19
C THR A 245 14.53 -21.31 -1.53
N GLU A 246 15.42 -21.25 -0.54
CA GLU A 246 16.86 -21.11 -0.78
C GLU A 246 17.46 -22.28 -1.56
N ARG A 247 17.00 -23.52 -1.30
CA ARG A 247 17.42 -24.68 -2.09
C ARG A 247 17.03 -24.55 -3.56
N ILE A 248 15.80 -24.10 -3.84
CA ILE A 248 15.35 -23.87 -5.22
C ILE A 248 16.15 -22.72 -5.85
N ASP A 249 16.48 -21.65 -5.11
CA ASP A 249 17.35 -20.58 -5.62
C ASP A 249 18.73 -21.12 -6.05
N ARG A 250 19.31 -22.07 -5.32
CA ARG A 250 20.60 -22.71 -5.69
C ARG A 250 20.46 -23.55 -6.97
N LEU A 251 19.34 -24.26 -7.13
CA LEU A 251 19.05 -25.02 -8.36
C LEU A 251 18.87 -24.06 -9.54
N GLN A 252 18.17 -22.95 -9.32
CA GLN A 252 17.97 -21.93 -10.34
C GLN A 252 19.28 -21.23 -10.73
N ALA A 253 20.13 -20.86 -9.77
CA ALA A 253 21.46 -20.35 -10.07
C ALA A 253 22.31 -21.34 -10.88
N SER A 254 22.08 -22.65 -10.71
CA SER A 254 22.74 -23.69 -11.51
C SER A 254 22.17 -23.76 -12.93
N LEU A 255 20.85 -23.57 -13.10
CA LEU A 255 20.20 -23.42 -14.40
C LEU A 255 20.66 -22.14 -15.13
N GLU A 256 20.73 -21.01 -14.43
CA GLU A 256 21.24 -19.74 -14.95
C GLU A 256 22.67 -19.90 -15.48
N LYS A 257 23.55 -20.57 -14.71
CA LYS A 257 24.92 -20.87 -15.15
C LYS A 257 24.98 -21.75 -16.40
N LEU A 258 24.09 -22.73 -16.51
CA LEU A 258 24.03 -23.64 -17.66
C LEU A 258 23.67 -22.89 -18.96
N PHE A 259 22.76 -21.93 -18.87
CA PHE A 259 22.29 -21.13 -20.00
C PHE A 259 23.04 -19.79 -20.18
N GLN A 260 23.97 -19.47 -19.28
CA GLN A 260 24.61 -18.15 -19.20
C GLN A 260 23.58 -17.01 -19.15
N MET A 261 22.47 -17.24 -18.42
CA MET A 261 21.41 -16.24 -18.28
C MET A 261 21.86 -15.16 -17.31
N GLU A 262 21.77 -13.91 -17.74
CA GLU A 262 21.84 -12.78 -16.82
C GLU A 262 20.53 -12.64 -16.03
N PRO A 263 20.58 -12.11 -14.80
CA PRO A 263 19.39 -11.82 -14.00
C PRO A 263 18.42 -10.94 -14.79
N GLN A 264 17.20 -11.41 -14.95
CA GLN A 264 16.18 -10.67 -15.68
C GLN A 264 15.70 -9.49 -14.86
N LEU A 265 15.92 -8.28 -15.39
CA LEU A 265 15.51 -7.04 -14.76
C LEU A 265 14.35 -6.43 -15.54
N ASP A 266 13.26 -6.08 -14.85
CA ASP A 266 12.16 -5.31 -15.45
C ASP A 266 12.61 -3.85 -15.62
N ARG A 267 13.32 -3.60 -16.73
CA ARG A 267 13.91 -2.29 -17.04
C ARG A 267 12.84 -1.22 -17.15
N ARG A 268 11.66 -1.55 -17.65
CA ARG A 268 10.58 -0.58 -17.80
C ARG A 268 10.06 -0.13 -16.44
N ALA A 269 9.74 -1.07 -15.55
CA ALA A 269 9.31 -0.74 -14.20
C ALA A 269 10.41 0.04 -13.45
N LEU A 270 11.66 -0.38 -13.61
CA LEU A 270 12.79 0.29 -12.96
C LEU A 270 12.99 1.72 -13.48
N LEU A 271 12.85 1.96 -14.79
CA LEU A 271 12.93 3.31 -15.37
C LEU A 271 11.83 4.22 -14.84
N VAL A 272 10.61 3.72 -14.71
CA VAL A 272 9.48 4.50 -14.16
C VAL A 272 9.73 4.88 -12.70
N GLU A 273 10.22 3.96 -11.88
CA GLU A 273 10.51 4.26 -10.49
C GLU A 273 11.74 5.17 -10.33
N MET A 274 12.75 5.02 -11.18
CA MET A 274 13.92 5.92 -11.21
C MET A 274 13.55 7.33 -11.69
N SER A 275 12.66 7.49 -12.66
CA SER A 275 12.18 8.81 -13.08
C SER A 275 11.33 9.48 -12.01
N GLN A 276 10.53 8.70 -11.28
CA GLN A 276 9.83 9.21 -10.10
C GLN A 276 10.83 9.69 -9.04
N LEU A 277 11.87 8.91 -8.74
CA LEU A 277 12.93 9.27 -7.79
C LEU A 277 13.62 10.59 -8.17
N THR A 278 14.06 10.74 -9.42
CA THR A 278 14.76 11.96 -9.89
C THR A 278 13.85 13.19 -9.85
N SER A 279 12.58 13.04 -10.24
CA SER A 279 11.56 14.09 -10.09
C SER A 279 11.40 14.55 -8.63
N GLN A 280 11.34 13.61 -7.67
CA GLN A 280 11.22 13.97 -6.26
C GLN A 280 12.48 14.65 -5.71
N LEU A 281 13.68 14.22 -6.12
CA LEU A 281 14.93 14.89 -5.74
C LEU A 281 14.96 16.33 -6.27
N TYR A 282 14.49 16.53 -7.51
CA TYR A 282 14.37 17.87 -8.08
C TYR A 282 13.38 18.74 -7.29
N HIS A 283 12.25 18.19 -6.86
CA HIS A 283 11.32 18.93 -5.98
C HIS A 283 11.96 19.29 -4.64
N ILE A 284 12.73 18.40 -4.02
CA ILE A 284 13.47 18.75 -2.79
C ILE A 284 14.38 19.95 -3.04
N VAL A 285 15.11 19.98 -4.15
CA VAL A 285 15.95 21.14 -4.51
C VAL A 285 15.13 22.43 -4.61
N GLN A 286 13.98 22.39 -5.30
CA GLN A 286 13.09 23.56 -5.44
C GLN A 286 12.56 24.04 -4.07
N GLU A 287 12.11 23.13 -3.22
CA GLU A 287 11.59 23.47 -1.89
C GLU A 287 12.68 24.07 -0.98
N LEU A 288 13.93 23.60 -1.10
CA LEU A 288 15.06 24.18 -0.38
C LEU A 288 15.44 25.57 -0.91
N GLU A 289 15.31 25.81 -2.22
CA GLU A 289 15.59 27.13 -2.82
C GLU A 289 14.56 28.19 -2.43
N LEU A 290 13.32 27.77 -2.14
CA LEU A 290 12.24 28.65 -1.70
C LEU A 290 12.31 28.99 -0.20
N ASP A 291 13.13 28.29 0.58
CA ASP A 291 13.21 28.52 2.02
C ASP A 291 13.93 29.86 2.32
N PRO A 292 13.23 30.86 2.91
CA PRO A 292 13.78 32.18 3.17
C PRO A 292 14.86 32.18 4.27
N THR A 293 15.03 31.09 5.02
CA THR A 293 16.01 30.98 6.11
C THR A 293 17.43 30.63 5.64
N GLY A 294 17.69 30.73 4.33
CA GLY A 294 18.90 30.26 3.65
C GLY A 294 20.23 30.80 4.17
N GLY A 295 20.82 30.09 5.14
CA GLY A 295 22.23 30.20 5.50
C GLY A 295 23.14 29.28 4.67
N ASP A 296 24.46 29.41 4.84
CA ASP A 296 25.48 28.63 4.11
C ASP A 296 25.26 27.10 4.15
N ARG A 297 24.71 26.59 5.25
CA ARG A 297 24.38 25.17 5.42
C ARG A 297 23.31 24.69 4.44
N LEU A 298 22.36 25.55 4.09
CA LEU A 298 21.31 25.25 3.13
C LEU A 298 21.88 25.17 1.71
N TYR A 299 22.78 26.09 1.34
CA TYR A 299 23.45 26.05 0.04
C TYR A 299 24.29 24.77 -0.16
N GLN A 300 24.99 24.33 0.88
CA GLN A 300 25.70 23.05 0.85
C GLN A 300 24.73 21.87 0.67
N LEU A 301 23.58 21.90 1.37
CA LEU A 301 22.58 20.85 1.26
C LEU A 301 21.93 20.81 -0.13
N ILE A 302 21.62 21.98 -0.72
CA ILE A 302 21.14 22.09 -2.10
C ILE A 302 22.16 21.50 -3.08
N HIS A 303 23.45 21.78 -2.88
CA HIS A 303 24.52 21.20 -3.70
C HIS A 303 24.57 19.67 -3.58
N ASP A 304 24.50 19.14 -2.35
CA ASP A 304 24.50 17.70 -2.08
C ASP A 304 23.30 17.00 -2.73
N VAL A 305 22.09 17.57 -2.65
CA VAL A 305 20.89 17.01 -3.28
C VAL A 305 20.96 17.09 -4.81
N ARG A 306 21.52 18.17 -5.39
CA ARG A 306 21.75 18.25 -6.85
C ARG A 306 22.73 17.19 -7.32
N LYS A 307 23.79 16.93 -6.57
CA LYS A 307 24.75 15.85 -6.85
C LYS A 307 24.05 14.48 -6.82
N LEU A 308 23.24 14.22 -5.79
CA LEU A 308 22.41 13.00 -5.71
C LEU A 308 21.48 12.84 -6.92
N ASN A 309 20.85 13.93 -7.38
CA ASN A 309 20.01 13.90 -8.56
C ASN A 309 20.80 13.54 -9.83
N GLN A 310 22.03 14.03 -9.98
CA GLN A 310 22.92 13.65 -11.08
C GLN A 310 23.29 12.16 -11.03
N GLU A 311 23.56 11.61 -9.84
CA GLU A 311 23.83 10.18 -9.68
C GLU A 311 22.60 9.32 -9.99
N ALA A 312 21.41 9.74 -9.57
CA ALA A 312 20.17 9.06 -9.92
C ALA A 312 19.91 9.07 -11.44
N ASN A 313 20.15 10.20 -12.11
CA ASN A 313 20.07 10.28 -13.58
C ASN A 313 21.09 9.36 -14.27
N ARG A 314 22.30 9.23 -13.72
CA ARG A 314 23.29 8.29 -14.24
C ARG A 314 22.83 6.83 -14.15
N VAL A 315 22.21 6.44 -13.04
CA VAL A 315 21.60 5.10 -12.91
C VAL A 315 20.49 4.92 -13.95
N GLN A 316 19.65 5.96 -14.16
CA GLN A 316 18.61 5.95 -15.20
C GLN A 316 19.19 5.75 -16.61
N ASP A 317 20.26 6.48 -16.96
CA ASP A 317 20.96 6.34 -18.24
C ASP A 317 21.54 4.93 -18.42
N MET A 318 22.13 4.34 -17.37
CA MET A 318 22.62 2.96 -17.42
C MET A 318 21.50 1.94 -17.68
N ILE A 319 20.29 2.19 -17.19
CA ILE A 319 19.15 1.32 -17.44
C ILE A 319 18.68 1.44 -18.90
N LEU A 320 18.62 2.68 -19.43
CA LEU A 320 18.26 2.98 -20.83
C LEU A 320 19.25 2.36 -21.81
N ASP A 321 20.54 2.50 -21.54
CA ASP A 321 21.64 1.97 -22.35
C ASP A 321 21.86 0.46 -22.13
N GLN A 322 20.97 -0.20 -21.39
CA GLN A 322 20.93 -1.65 -21.20
C GLN A 322 22.17 -2.25 -20.52
N TYR A 323 22.80 -1.53 -19.59
CA TYR A 323 23.95 -2.05 -18.83
C TYR A 323 23.60 -3.33 -18.05
N ALA A 324 24.62 -4.14 -17.76
CA ALA A 324 24.51 -5.35 -16.96
C ALA A 324 23.93 -5.07 -15.57
N TYR A 325 23.17 -6.04 -15.02
CA TYR A 325 22.51 -5.95 -13.72
C TYR A 325 23.45 -5.49 -12.59
N SER A 326 24.62 -6.12 -12.47
CA SER A 326 25.58 -5.81 -11.40
C SER A 326 26.07 -4.37 -11.44
N SER A 327 26.25 -3.81 -12.64
CA SER A 327 26.68 -2.42 -12.81
C SER A 327 25.59 -1.45 -12.35
N ILE A 328 24.34 -1.71 -12.73
CA ILE A 328 23.18 -0.90 -12.30
C ILE A 328 23.00 -0.99 -10.79
N ALA A 329 23.03 -2.19 -10.22
CA ALA A 329 22.88 -2.43 -8.80
C ALA A 329 23.98 -1.74 -7.96
N ASN A 330 25.24 -1.83 -8.41
CA ASN A 330 26.37 -1.18 -7.73
C ASN A 330 26.27 0.34 -7.76
N GLU A 331 25.89 0.93 -8.89
CA GLU A 331 25.74 2.39 -8.99
C GLU A 331 24.54 2.87 -8.15
N TYR A 332 23.44 2.10 -8.13
CA TYR A 332 22.32 2.39 -7.24
C TYR A 332 22.69 2.32 -5.75
N GLN A 333 23.50 1.34 -5.35
CA GLN A 333 23.99 1.25 -3.97
C GLN A 333 24.87 2.45 -3.58
N ARG A 334 25.66 2.99 -4.52
CA ARG A 334 26.43 4.23 -4.30
C ARG A 334 25.52 5.43 -4.06
N PHE A 335 24.51 5.60 -4.90
CA PHE A 335 23.47 6.62 -4.70
C PHE A 335 22.84 6.47 -3.30
N LYS A 336 22.45 5.25 -2.91
CA LYS A 336 21.83 4.97 -1.61
C LYS A 336 22.73 5.33 -0.43
N ALA A 337 24.03 5.02 -0.52
CA ALA A 337 24.99 5.40 0.51
C ALA A 337 25.08 6.92 0.67
N GLN A 338 25.12 7.67 -0.44
CA GLN A 338 25.09 9.13 -0.38
C GLN A 338 23.77 9.68 0.16
N TRP A 339 22.65 9.08 -0.26
CA TRP A 339 21.32 9.45 0.22
C TRP A 339 21.22 9.35 1.74
N SER A 340 21.70 8.25 2.32
CA SER A 340 21.69 8.03 3.77
C SER A 340 22.46 9.10 4.58
N ASN A 341 23.44 9.77 3.98
CA ASN A 341 24.19 10.87 4.60
C ASN A 341 23.43 12.19 4.56
N VAL A 342 22.64 12.41 3.49
CA VAL A 342 21.93 13.67 3.24
C VAL A 342 20.56 13.69 3.94
N THR A 343 19.87 12.56 4.01
CA THR A 343 18.53 12.46 4.61
C THR A 343 18.42 13.02 6.03
N PRO A 344 19.33 12.72 6.98
CA PRO A 344 19.23 13.25 8.35
C PRO A 344 19.33 14.79 8.39
N ARG A 345 20.15 15.37 7.50
CA ARG A 345 20.31 16.84 7.39
C ARG A 345 19.06 17.50 6.82
N LEU A 346 18.42 16.88 5.82
CA LEU A 346 17.13 17.35 5.29
C LEU A 346 16.04 17.33 6.36
N ARG A 347 16.01 16.30 7.20
CA ARG A 347 15.04 16.18 8.31
C ARG A 347 15.22 17.27 9.38
N GLN A 348 16.46 17.70 9.65
CA GLN A 348 16.73 18.77 10.63
C GLN A 348 16.11 20.12 10.27
N LEU A 349 15.74 20.35 9.01
CA LEU A 349 15.07 21.58 8.59
C LEU A 349 13.63 21.69 9.11
N ASN A 350 13.02 20.57 9.54
CA ASN A 350 11.62 20.50 10.00
C ASN A 350 10.63 21.13 9.01
N ASN A 351 10.94 21.08 7.70
CA ASN A 351 10.08 21.59 6.65
C ASN A 351 9.15 20.48 6.14
N ARG A 352 7.84 20.67 6.34
CA ARG A 352 6.80 19.70 5.96
C ARG A 352 6.77 19.36 4.47
N TYR A 353 7.11 20.31 3.58
CA TYR A 353 7.15 20.05 2.15
C TYR A 353 8.33 19.14 1.79
N VAL A 354 9.50 19.39 2.38
CA VAL A 354 10.68 18.53 2.25
C VAL A 354 10.38 17.14 2.79
N GLU A 355 9.73 17.02 3.95
CA GLU A 355 9.36 15.73 4.52
C GLU A 355 8.42 14.92 3.63
N ARG A 356 7.44 15.56 2.98
CA ARG A 356 6.56 14.87 2.01
C ARG A 356 7.37 14.30 0.83
N SER A 357 8.28 15.09 0.28
CA SER A 357 9.15 14.63 -0.81
C SER A 357 10.11 13.53 -0.33
N LEU A 358 10.64 13.61 0.90
CA LEU A 358 11.44 12.56 1.53
C LEU A 358 10.67 11.23 1.65
N ARG A 359 9.39 11.27 2.08
CA ARG A 359 8.53 10.07 2.14
C ARG A 359 8.38 9.45 0.75
N THR A 360 8.18 10.29 -0.28
CA THR A 360 8.00 9.80 -1.66
C THR A 360 9.31 9.21 -2.22
N VAL A 361 10.46 9.83 -1.95
CA VAL A 361 11.78 9.27 -2.28
C VAL A 361 11.98 7.91 -1.60
N HIS A 362 11.61 7.77 -0.33
CA HIS A 362 11.71 6.50 0.40
C HIS A 362 10.83 5.39 -0.22
N LEU A 363 9.61 5.74 -0.64
CA LEU A 363 8.73 4.79 -1.33
C LEU A 363 9.33 4.34 -2.66
N SER A 364 9.85 5.27 -3.46
CA SER A 364 10.55 4.93 -4.71
C SER A 364 11.83 4.11 -4.42
N ASP A 365 12.65 4.46 -3.41
CA ASP A 365 13.82 3.65 -3.01
C ASP A 365 13.39 2.21 -2.69
N THR A 366 12.34 2.04 -1.90
CA THR A 366 11.84 0.71 -1.54
C THR A 366 11.41 -0.08 -2.77
N ARG A 367 10.71 0.55 -3.72
CA ARG A 367 10.28 -0.11 -4.96
C ARG A 367 11.45 -0.43 -5.89
N ILE A 368 12.41 0.47 -6.04
CA ILE A 368 13.63 0.25 -6.81
C ILE A 368 14.44 -0.88 -6.19
N HIS A 369 14.62 -0.89 -4.87
CA HIS A 369 15.31 -1.94 -4.13
C HIS A 369 14.64 -3.31 -4.37
N ASN A 370 13.31 -3.35 -4.45
CA ASN A 370 12.55 -4.57 -4.79
C ASN A 370 12.75 -5.00 -6.24
N LEU A 371 12.73 -4.06 -7.19
CA LEU A 371 12.93 -4.33 -8.61
C LEU A 371 14.37 -4.80 -8.90
N LEU A 372 15.33 -4.23 -8.19
CA LEU A 372 16.73 -4.65 -8.20
C LEU A 372 16.97 -5.90 -7.36
N ARG A 373 15.96 -6.40 -6.63
CA ARG A 373 16.05 -7.60 -5.78
C ARG A 373 17.18 -7.52 -4.75
N LEU A 374 17.47 -6.32 -4.27
CA LEU A 374 18.47 -6.11 -3.23
C LEU A 374 17.87 -6.53 -1.88
N GLU A 375 18.66 -7.14 -1.01
CA GLU A 375 18.21 -7.49 0.34
C GLU A 375 17.87 -6.21 1.11
N HIS A 376 16.62 -6.04 1.51
CA HIS A 376 16.22 -4.92 2.35
C HIS A 376 16.32 -5.36 3.81
N LYS A 377 17.19 -4.70 4.56
CA LYS A 377 17.21 -4.81 6.03
C LYS A 377 16.32 -3.70 6.56
N THR A 378 15.27 -4.06 7.29
CA THR A 378 14.42 -3.09 7.99
C THR A 378 15.31 -2.23 8.86
N SER A 379 15.34 -0.92 8.59
CA SER A 379 16.23 -0.02 9.30
C SER A 379 15.53 0.44 10.58
N ARG A 380 16.00 -0.02 11.74
CA ARG A 380 15.46 0.43 13.05
C ARG A 380 15.48 1.95 13.19
N ALA A 381 16.52 2.61 12.66
CA ALA A 381 16.60 4.06 12.60
C ALA A 381 15.47 4.67 11.75
N GLN A 382 15.11 4.03 10.64
CA GLN A 382 14.01 4.50 9.79
C GLN A 382 12.65 4.27 10.45
N LEU A 383 12.43 3.10 11.07
CA LEU A 383 11.21 2.83 11.86
C LEU A 383 11.02 3.85 12.98
N LYS A 384 12.09 4.18 13.73
CA LYS A 384 12.05 5.21 14.76
C LYS A 384 11.59 6.55 14.19
N ILE A 385 12.13 6.95 13.05
CA ILE A 385 11.80 8.23 12.43
C ILE A 385 10.37 8.25 11.91
N LEU A 386 9.88 7.16 11.31
CA LEU A 386 8.49 7.05 10.89
C LEU A 386 7.52 7.04 12.08
N SER A 387 7.88 6.37 13.19
CA SER A 387 7.09 6.34 14.43
C SER A 387 7.01 7.73 15.08
N GLN A 388 8.12 8.48 15.07
CA GLN A 388 8.15 9.85 15.59
C GLN A 388 7.35 10.81 14.70
N ALA A 389 7.42 10.66 13.38
CA ALA A 389 6.59 11.42 12.44
C ALA A 389 5.10 11.17 12.70
N LEU A 390 4.70 9.90 12.84
CA LEU A 390 3.33 9.53 13.17
C LEU A 390 2.87 10.15 14.49
N THR A 391 3.69 10.07 15.54
CA THR A 391 3.39 10.65 16.86
C THR A 391 3.17 12.15 16.77
N ARG A 392 4.04 12.86 16.04
CA ARG A 392 3.93 14.30 15.82
C ARG A 392 2.68 14.67 15.03
N ASP A 393 2.35 13.91 13.98
CA ASP A 393 1.17 14.16 13.14
C ASP A 393 -0.13 13.89 13.95
N VAL A 394 -0.11 12.90 14.86
CA VAL A 394 -1.19 12.66 15.84
C VAL A 394 -1.33 13.82 16.86
N ASP A 395 -0.22 14.31 17.43
CA ASP A 395 -0.23 15.48 18.32
C ASP A 395 -0.76 16.72 17.60
N GLU A 396 -0.32 16.95 16.36
CA GLU A 396 -0.79 18.05 15.51
C GLU A 396 -2.29 17.94 15.23
N PHE A 397 -2.81 16.73 15.02
CA PHE A 397 -4.23 16.49 14.85
C PHE A 397 -5.02 16.94 16.09
N PHE A 398 -4.61 16.54 17.28
CA PHE A 398 -5.28 16.96 18.52
C PHE A 398 -5.20 18.47 18.76
N ASN A 399 -4.09 19.11 18.39
CA ASN A 399 -3.96 20.57 18.46
C ASN A 399 -4.91 21.29 17.48
N ARG A 400 -5.18 20.71 16.31
CA ARG A 400 -6.05 21.29 15.27
C ARG A 400 -7.53 20.96 15.43
N VAL A 401 -7.88 19.94 16.21
CA VAL A 401 -9.26 19.50 16.44
C VAL A 401 -9.68 19.85 17.86
N PRO A 402 -10.08 21.12 18.13
CA PRO A 402 -10.52 21.51 19.46
C PRO A 402 -11.79 20.77 19.88
N LEU A 403 -12.01 20.67 21.20
CA LEU A 403 -13.18 20.02 21.80
C LEU A 403 -14.52 20.50 21.19
N LYS A 404 -14.61 21.76 20.77
CA LYS A 404 -15.79 22.33 20.10
C LYS A 404 -16.14 21.62 18.78
N LEU A 405 -15.15 21.11 18.05
CA LEU A 405 -15.39 20.30 16.85
C LEU A 405 -15.82 18.88 17.22
N LEU A 406 -15.27 18.34 18.32
CA LEU A 406 -15.64 17.00 18.82
C LEU A 406 -17.10 16.95 19.28
N LEU A 407 -17.63 18.02 19.89
CA LEU A 407 -19.03 18.11 20.31
C LEU A 407 -20.06 18.00 19.16
N ARG A 408 -19.63 18.12 17.91
CA ARG A 408 -20.50 17.98 16.74
C ARG A 408 -20.71 16.53 16.30
N PHE A 409 -19.93 15.60 16.85
CA PHE A 409 -20.11 14.19 16.57
C PHE A 409 -21.22 13.62 17.44
N LYS A 410 -21.97 12.65 16.90
CA LYS A 410 -23.08 12.01 17.60
C LYS A 410 -22.63 11.17 18.80
N ASP A 411 -21.39 10.67 18.75
CA ASP A 411 -20.86 9.67 19.68
C ASP A 411 -19.49 10.09 20.22
N VAL A 412 -19.50 11.17 21.01
CA VAL A 412 -18.26 11.82 21.51
C VAL A 412 -17.44 10.87 22.39
N VAL A 413 -18.10 10.07 23.23
CA VAL A 413 -17.44 9.14 24.15
C VAL A 413 -16.61 8.12 23.36
N GLN A 414 -17.23 7.45 22.38
CA GLN A 414 -16.54 6.46 21.57
C GLN A 414 -15.38 7.05 20.75
N ILE A 415 -15.52 8.29 20.29
CA ILE A 415 -14.46 8.98 19.55
C ILE A 415 -13.25 9.27 20.46
N LEU A 416 -13.49 9.72 21.69
CA LEU A 416 -12.43 9.95 22.66
C LEU A 416 -11.74 8.65 23.08
N GLU A 417 -12.50 7.58 23.30
CA GLU A 417 -11.94 6.25 23.59
C GLU A 417 -11.08 5.72 22.43
N THR A 418 -11.56 5.87 21.20
CA THR A 418 -10.78 5.48 20.00
C THR A 418 -9.50 6.31 19.87
N SER A 419 -9.58 7.59 20.20
CA SER A 419 -8.45 8.52 20.16
C SER A 419 -7.38 8.15 21.19
N ASP A 420 -7.79 7.85 22.42
CA ASP A 420 -6.89 7.44 23.52
C ASP A 420 -6.23 6.08 23.22
N ALA A 421 -7.01 5.10 22.73
CA ALA A 421 -6.50 3.80 22.34
C ALA A 421 -5.48 3.90 21.19
N PHE A 422 -5.76 4.72 20.18
CA PHE A 422 -4.83 4.93 19.06
C PHE A 422 -3.55 5.64 19.52
N TYR A 423 -3.66 6.69 20.33
CA TYR A 423 -2.49 7.38 20.89
C TYR A 423 -1.62 6.43 21.71
N GLY A 424 -2.23 5.65 22.60
CA GLY A 424 -1.54 4.64 23.40
C GLY A 424 -0.86 3.57 22.54
N ALA A 425 -1.47 3.15 21.43
CA ALA A 425 -0.85 2.20 20.50
C ALA A 425 0.39 2.78 19.81
N VAL A 426 0.32 4.05 19.37
CA VAL A 426 1.46 4.76 18.75
C VAL A 426 2.61 4.92 19.75
N GLN A 427 2.31 5.32 20.99
CA GLN A 427 3.31 5.44 22.05
C GLN A 427 3.93 4.08 22.41
N ASN A 428 3.13 3.02 22.48
CA ASN A 428 3.64 1.67 22.71
C ASN A 428 4.57 1.22 21.58
N LEU A 429 4.26 1.53 20.32
CA LEU A 429 5.16 1.24 19.19
C LEU A 429 6.49 2.00 19.32
N GLU A 430 6.45 3.29 19.66
CA GLU A 430 7.67 4.07 19.88
C GLU A 430 8.52 3.48 21.01
N ASP A 431 7.91 3.09 22.13
CA ASP A 431 8.58 2.42 23.25
C ASP A 431 9.20 1.07 22.81
N CYS A 432 8.48 0.27 22.00
CA CYS A 432 9.00 -1.01 21.49
C CYS A 432 10.23 -0.79 20.59
N ILE A 433 10.23 0.28 19.78
CA ILE A 433 11.38 0.64 18.91
C ILE A 433 12.56 1.14 19.74
N ASP A 434 12.30 1.97 20.75
CA ASP A 434 13.34 2.55 21.60
C ASP A 434 14.02 1.53 22.52
N ARG A 435 13.31 0.48 22.91
CA ARG A 435 13.86 -0.65 23.67
C ARG A 435 14.59 -1.69 22.80
N ASP A 436 14.59 -1.48 21.49
CA ASP A 436 15.11 -2.44 20.50
C ASP A 436 14.53 -3.85 20.68
N GLU A 437 13.21 -3.93 20.89
CA GLU A 437 12.50 -5.21 21.04
C GLU A 437 12.66 -6.07 19.77
N ASP A 438 12.45 -7.39 19.91
CA ASP A 438 12.53 -8.31 18.78
C ASP A 438 11.49 -8.00 17.69
N ASP A 439 11.78 -8.42 16.47
CA ASP A 439 10.92 -8.16 15.30
C ASP A 439 9.47 -8.61 15.53
N GLN A 440 9.24 -9.76 16.18
CA GLN A 440 7.88 -10.26 16.42
C GLN A 440 7.12 -9.37 17.41
N THR A 441 7.79 -8.87 18.45
CA THR A 441 7.20 -7.91 19.38
C THR A 441 6.89 -6.59 18.68
N LEU A 442 7.81 -6.05 17.87
CA LEU A 442 7.56 -4.84 17.07
C LEU A 442 6.33 -5.00 16.16
N LEU A 443 6.20 -6.16 15.51
CA LEU A 443 5.06 -6.45 14.66
C LEU A 443 3.76 -6.42 15.45
N ASN A 444 3.72 -7.04 16.62
CA ASN A 444 2.55 -7.02 17.49
C ASN A 444 2.23 -5.57 17.93
N CYS A 445 3.24 -4.75 18.28
CA CYS A 445 3.04 -3.34 18.62
C CYS A 445 2.43 -2.57 17.43
N TYR A 446 2.92 -2.83 16.20
CA TYR A 446 2.40 -2.21 14.99
C TYR A 446 0.98 -2.66 14.62
N GLN A 447 0.62 -3.93 14.84
CA GLN A 447 -0.74 -4.42 14.57
C GLN A 447 -1.79 -3.62 15.35
N TYR A 448 -1.51 -3.23 16.60
CA TYR A 448 -2.40 -2.33 17.34
C TYR A 448 -2.49 -0.94 16.70
N VAL A 449 -1.38 -0.39 16.19
CA VAL A 449 -1.38 0.89 15.48
C VAL A 449 -2.25 0.82 14.22
N GLU A 450 -2.15 -0.27 13.44
CA GLU A 450 -2.98 -0.45 12.24
C GLU A 450 -4.47 -0.63 12.61
N GLU A 451 -4.78 -1.48 13.59
CA GLU A 451 -6.16 -1.74 14.03
C GLU A 451 -6.84 -0.47 14.54
N TYR A 452 -6.23 0.22 15.52
CA TYR A 452 -6.79 1.44 16.10
C TYR A 452 -6.72 2.61 15.12
N GLY A 453 -5.68 2.69 14.28
CA GLY A 453 -5.50 3.74 13.28
C GLY A 453 -6.59 3.75 12.22
N VAL A 454 -6.97 2.57 11.69
CA VAL A 454 -8.07 2.47 10.71
C VAL A 454 -9.40 2.91 11.34
N VAL A 455 -9.67 2.50 12.58
CA VAL A 455 -10.90 2.91 13.30
C VAL A 455 -10.89 4.41 13.55
N PHE A 456 -9.75 4.97 13.97
CA PHE A 456 -9.54 6.40 14.19
C PHE A 456 -9.80 7.21 12.93
N VAL A 457 -9.12 6.89 11.81
CA VAL A 457 -9.29 7.59 10.53
C VAL A 457 -10.74 7.54 10.05
N ARG A 458 -11.40 6.38 10.15
CA ARG A 458 -12.81 6.23 9.77
C ARG A 458 -13.76 7.08 10.63
N LYS A 459 -13.54 7.12 11.95
CA LYS A 459 -14.40 7.91 12.87
C LYS A 459 -14.24 9.41 12.63
N PHE A 460 -13.05 9.87 12.26
CA PHE A 460 -12.76 11.28 11.98
C PHE A 460 -12.95 11.70 10.52
N ALA A 461 -13.25 10.78 9.60
CA ALA A 461 -13.46 11.09 8.18
C ALA A 461 -14.58 12.14 7.96
N SER A 462 -15.60 12.18 8.82
CA SER A 462 -16.69 13.17 8.72
C SER A 462 -16.35 14.55 9.28
N LEU A 463 -15.13 14.77 9.78
CA LEU A 463 -14.69 16.05 10.29
C LEU A 463 -14.82 17.12 9.19
N ARG A 464 -15.37 18.30 9.51
CA ARG A 464 -15.54 19.40 8.53
C ARG A 464 -14.31 20.30 8.39
N SER A 465 -13.36 20.21 9.33
CA SER A 465 -12.12 21.00 9.28
C SER A 465 -11.20 20.48 8.18
N GLN A 466 -10.94 21.31 7.17
CA GLN A 466 -10.01 20.97 6.10
C GLN A 466 -8.60 20.72 6.66
N ALA A 467 -8.15 21.57 7.58
CA ALA A 467 -6.84 21.43 8.22
C ALA A 467 -6.72 20.11 9.00
N GLY A 468 -7.79 19.65 9.64
CA GLY A 468 -7.83 18.35 10.32
C GLY A 468 -7.85 17.16 9.36
N ARG A 469 -8.56 17.27 8.22
CA ARG A 469 -8.55 16.23 7.17
C ARG A 469 -7.18 16.02 6.55
N VAL A 470 -6.42 17.11 6.34
CA VAL A 470 -5.06 17.01 5.80
C VAL A 470 -4.16 16.22 6.74
N VAL A 471 -4.18 16.53 8.04
CA VAL A 471 -3.37 15.78 9.03
C VAL A 471 -3.86 14.35 9.19
N LEU A 472 -5.18 14.12 9.14
CA LEU A 472 -5.72 12.76 9.17
C LEU A 472 -5.22 11.90 8.01
N LYS A 473 -5.06 12.49 6.82
CA LYS A 473 -4.47 11.83 5.66
C LYS A 473 -2.97 11.54 5.88
N GLU A 474 -2.24 12.45 6.50
CA GLU A 474 -0.81 12.24 6.80
C GLU A 474 -0.59 11.12 7.82
N ILE A 475 -1.42 11.05 8.87
CA ILE A 475 -1.44 9.94 9.83
C ILE A 475 -1.63 8.60 9.11
N GLU A 476 -2.57 8.55 8.17
CA GLU A 476 -2.81 7.35 7.37
C GLU A 476 -1.62 7.00 6.47
N ASP A 477 -1.05 7.99 5.78
CA ASP A 477 0.13 7.81 4.94
C ASP A 477 1.34 7.31 5.78
N ASP A 478 1.45 7.73 7.04
CA ASP A 478 2.48 7.27 7.98
C ASP A 478 2.24 5.84 8.48
N ILE A 479 1.00 5.46 8.77
CA ILE A 479 0.65 4.06 9.08
C ILE A 479 1.05 3.16 7.91
N VAL A 480 0.75 3.57 6.66
CA VAL A 480 1.13 2.82 5.46
C VAL A 480 2.65 2.79 5.28
N SER A 481 3.34 3.89 5.56
CA SER A 481 4.81 3.97 5.47
C SER A 481 5.48 3.03 6.47
N LEU A 482 4.99 2.98 7.72
CA LEU A 482 5.44 2.01 8.73
C LEU A 482 5.18 0.57 8.29
N ARG A 483 4.01 0.30 7.70
CA ARG A 483 3.70 -1.03 7.13
C ARG A 483 4.72 -1.49 6.10
N ASN A 484 5.06 -0.57 5.19
CA ASN A 484 5.99 -0.83 4.09
C ASN A 484 7.41 -1.07 4.61
N GLU A 485 7.83 -0.32 5.62
CA GLU A 485 9.14 -0.48 6.28
C GLU A 485 9.22 -1.81 7.05
N LEU A 486 8.15 -2.21 7.74
CA LEU A 486 8.03 -3.54 8.37
C LEU A 486 7.82 -4.67 7.35
N HIS A 487 7.74 -4.36 6.05
CA HIS A 487 7.55 -5.34 4.97
C HIS A 487 6.29 -6.19 5.13
N LEU A 488 5.25 -5.63 5.74
CA LEU A 488 3.93 -6.26 5.85
C LEU A 488 3.10 -6.06 4.58
N ALA A 489 3.75 -5.68 3.47
CA ALA A 489 3.11 -5.57 2.17
C ALA A 489 2.56 -6.95 1.73
N GLY A 490 1.25 -7.14 1.92
CA GLY A 490 0.55 -8.40 1.66
C GLY A 490 -0.34 -8.89 2.81
N SER A 491 -0.27 -8.26 3.99
CA SER A 491 -1.11 -8.60 5.14
C SER A 491 -2.53 -8.05 4.99
N SER A 492 -3.43 -8.87 4.44
CA SER A 492 -4.92 -8.79 4.40
C SER A 492 -5.65 -7.50 3.98
N ASN A 493 -5.05 -6.31 4.06
CA ASN A 493 -5.68 -5.07 3.66
C ASN A 493 -5.40 -4.85 2.18
N ILE A 494 -6.45 -5.00 1.36
CA ILE A 494 -6.42 -4.68 -0.05
C ILE A 494 -5.93 -3.24 -0.20
N ASP A 495 -4.82 -3.05 -0.91
CA ASP A 495 -4.29 -1.72 -1.19
C ASP A 495 -5.21 -0.99 -2.18
N THR A 496 -6.26 -0.38 -1.65
CA THR A 496 -7.21 0.41 -2.44
C THR A 496 -6.50 1.56 -3.16
N ALA A 497 -5.42 2.10 -2.60
CA ALA A 497 -4.67 3.20 -3.22
C ALA A 497 -3.96 2.74 -4.50
N ALA A 498 -3.42 1.53 -4.54
CA ALA A 498 -2.88 0.93 -5.77
C ALA A 498 -3.98 0.60 -6.80
N MET A 499 -5.22 0.38 -6.36
CA MET A 499 -6.35 0.08 -7.25
C MET A 499 -6.98 1.33 -7.89
N VAL A 500 -6.92 2.50 -7.24
CA VAL A 500 -7.45 3.77 -7.76
C VAL A 500 -6.92 4.11 -9.17
N PRO A 501 -5.60 4.11 -9.46
CA PRO A 501 -5.12 4.41 -10.81
C PRO A 501 -5.53 3.35 -11.84
N LEU A 502 -5.67 2.08 -11.43
CA LEU A 502 -6.19 1.03 -12.30
C LEU A 502 -7.67 1.24 -12.63
N ALA A 503 -8.47 1.66 -11.66
CA ALA A 503 -9.88 1.98 -11.86
C ALA A 503 -10.07 3.23 -12.74
N ALA A 504 -9.27 4.28 -12.55
CA ALA A 504 -9.28 5.45 -13.41
C ALA A 504 -8.87 5.10 -14.86
N SER A 505 -7.85 4.25 -15.02
CA SER A 505 -7.46 3.74 -16.35
C SER A 505 -8.58 2.91 -16.97
N LEU A 506 -9.27 2.08 -16.18
CA LEU A 506 -10.38 1.27 -16.66
C LEU A 506 -11.57 2.12 -17.09
N GLU A 507 -11.90 3.18 -16.34
CA GLU A 507 -12.92 4.16 -16.69
C GLU A 507 -12.64 4.77 -18.06
N ASN A 508 -11.42 5.28 -18.30
CA ASN A 508 -11.03 5.84 -19.59
C ASN A 508 -11.13 4.80 -20.73
N LEU A 509 -10.67 3.57 -20.50
CA LEU A 509 -10.77 2.48 -21.49
C LEU A 509 -12.22 2.10 -21.79
N ALA A 510 -13.10 2.12 -20.77
CA ALA A 510 -14.52 1.84 -20.92
C ALA A 510 -15.22 2.94 -21.74
N ASP A 511 -14.86 4.21 -21.54
CA ASP A 511 -15.38 5.32 -22.35
C ASP A 511 -14.98 5.18 -23.83
N HIS A 512 -13.70 4.91 -24.12
CA HIS A 512 -13.24 4.65 -25.49
C HIS A 512 -13.96 3.46 -26.13
N LEU A 513 -14.17 2.38 -25.37
CA LEU A 513 -14.89 1.20 -25.85
C LEU A 513 -16.31 1.57 -26.24
N ASN A 514 -16.98 2.38 -25.41
CA ASN A 514 -18.35 2.76 -25.65
C ASN A 514 -18.51 3.65 -26.88
N ASP A 515 -17.57 4.55 -27.12
CA ASP A 515 -17.52 5.37 -28.34
C ASP A 515 -17.33 4.48 -29.59
N ASP A 516 -16.39 3.54 -29.56
CA ASP A 516 -16.12 2.63 -30.67
C ASP A 516 -17.29 1.67 -30.95
N VAL A 517 -17.92 1.13 -29.91
CA VAL A 517 -19.11 0.26 -30.04
C VAL A 517 -20.28 1.05 -30.61
N THR A 518 -20.44 2.31 -30.20
CA THR A 518 -21.49 3.21 -30.74
C THR A 518 -21.24 3.50 -32.21
N ALA A 519 -20.00 3.81 -32.59
CA ALA A 519 -19.61 4.05 -33.97
C ALA A 519 -19.78 2.80 -34.86
N TRP A 520 -19.35 1.63 -34.37
CA TRP A 520 -19.53 0.35 -35.05
C TRP A 520 -21.01 0.06 -35.29
N LEU A 521 -21.84 0.11 -34.25
CA LEU A 521 -23.26 -0.19 -34.37
C LEU A 521 -24.05 0.87 -35.14
N ALA A 522 -23.52 2.10 -35.27
CA ALA A 522 -24.07 3.11 -36.16
C ALA A 522 -23.84 2.76 -37.63
N SER A 523 -22.67 2.20 -37.95
CA SER A 523 -22.31 1.78 -39.32
C SER A 523 -23.03 0.51 -39.77
N ASP A 524 -23.37 -0.39 -38.85
CA ASP A 524 -23.91 -1.72 -39.15
C ASP A 524 -25.20 -2.00 -38.37
N ARG A 525 -26.31 -2.27 -39.08
CA ARG A 525 -27.63 -2.49 -38.47
C ARG A 525 -27.78 -3.93 -38.02
N GLN A 526 -27.27 -4.20 -36.83
CA GLN A 526 -27.34 -5.52 -36.17
C GLN A 526 -28.61 -5.69 -35.32
N SER A 527 -29.18 -6.90 -35.28
CA SER A 527 -30.39 -7.21 -34.48
C SER A 527 -30.17 -7.09 -32.97
N PHE A 528 -28.92 -7.22 -32.51
CA PHE A 528 -28.51 -7.09 -31.11
C PHE A 528 -28.04 -5.68 -30.73
N ARG A 529 -28.21 -4.68 -31.61
CA ARG A 529 -27.68 -3.31 -31.42
C ARG A 529 -28.08 -2.68 -30.08
N SER A 530 -29.37 -2.75 -29.71
CA SER A 530 -29.85 -2.16 -28.46
C SER A 530 -29.24 -2.83 -27.23
N GLN A 531 -29.08 -4.15 -27.27
CA GLN A 531 -28.49 -4.95 -26.19
C GLN A 531 -27.00 -4.64 -26.02
N ALA A 532 -26.24 -4.54 -27.12
CA ALA A 532 -24.82 -4.22 -27.07
C ALA A 532 -24.57 -2.79 -26.56
N LEU A 533 -25.36 -1.79 -27.00
CA LEU A 533 -25.27 -0.42 -26.47
C LEU A 533 -25.63 -0.35 -24.98
N GLN A 534 -26.66 -1.10 -24.56
CA GLN A 534 -27.03 -1.18 -23.15
C GLN A 534 -25.95 -1.85 -22.31
N ALA A 535 -25.35 -2.94 -22.78
CA ALA A 535 -24.25 -3.61 -22.10
C ALA A 535 -23.04 -2.66 -21.96
N SER A 536 -22.66 -1.99 -23.06
CA SER A 536 -21.56 -1.02 -23.09
C SER A 536 -21.75 0.12 -22.08
N SER A 537 -22.92 0.76 -22.09
CA SER A 537 -23.23 1.84 -21.15
C SER A 537 -23.27 1.39 -19.68
N ARG A 538 -23.74 0.16 -19.39
CA ARG A 538 -23.68 -0.42 -18.04
C ARG A 538 -22.25 -0.62 -17.56
N PHE A 539 -21.38 -1.15 -18.41
CA PHE A 539 -19.97 -1.34 -18.07
C PHE A 539 -19.24 -0.02 -17.82
N VAL A 540 -19.53 1.04 -18.61
CA VAL A 540 -19.03 2.40 -18.33
C VAL A 540 -19.51 2.89 -16.96
N ALA A 541 -20.81 2.81 -16.71
CA ALA A 541 -21.39 3.25 -15.44
C ALA A 541 -20.79 2.51 -14.24
N ARG A 542 -20.55 1.20 -14.37
CA ARG A 542 -19.93 0.36 -13.34
C ARG A 542 -18.44 0.66 -13.17
N SER A 543 -17.71 0.94 -14.26
CA SER A 543 -16.30 1.34 -14.19
C SER A 543 -16.12 2.67 -13.44
N ARG A 544 -17.00 3.65 -13.68
CA ARG A 544 -17.09 4.90 -12.90
C ARG A 544 -17.46 4.64 -11.44
N GLY A 545 -18.47 3.80 -11.22
CA GLY A 545 -18.90 3.38 -9.89
C GLY A 545 -17.76 2.74 -9.09
N MET A 546 -16.90 1.95 -9.72
CA MET A 546 -15.71 1.35 -9.10
C MET A 546 -14.71 2.41 -8.62
N TYR A 547 -14.42 3.41 -9.45
CA TYR A 547 -13.53 4.51 -9.07
C TYR A 547 -14.08 5.31 -7.87
N ASP A 548 -15.37 5.64 -7.90
CA ASP A 548 -16.06 6.29 -6.78
C ASP A 548 -16.09 5.43 -5.53
N LEU A 549 -16.32 4.13 -5.68
CA LEU A 549 -16.34 3.16 -4.59
C LEU A 549 -14.97 3.10 -3.92
N LEU A 550 -13.90 2.91 -4.69
CA LEU A 550 -12.52 2.89 -4.20
C LEU A 550 -12.15 4.20 -3.51
N SER A 551 -12.61 5.34 -4.03
CA SER A 551 -12.41 6.65 -3.40
C SER A 551 -13.10 6.77 -2.04
N ARG A 552 -14.16 6.00 -1.80
CA ARG A 552 -14.91 5.95 -0.53
C ARG A 552 -14.44 4.85 0.44
N ARG A 553 -13.41 4.08 0.07
CA ARG A 553 -12.82 3.00 0.88
C ARG A 553 -13.85 1.93 1.25
N PRO A 554 -14.23 1.09 0.29
CA PRO A 554 -15.22 0.06 0.52
C PRO A 554 -14.66 -1.02 1.43
N THR A 555 -15.56 -1.79 2.05
CA THR A 555 -15.15 -3.05 2.68
C THR A 555 -14.70 -4.05 1.61
N ASP A 556 -13.81 -4.97 1.97
CA ASP A 556 -13.29 -6.02 1.08
C ASP A 556 -14.39 -6.86 0.40
N GLN A 557 -15.53 -7.02 1.07
CA GLN A 557 -16.68 -7.71 0.52
C GLN A 557 -17.40 -6.89 -0.56
N GLN A 558 -17.52 -5.57 -0.37
CA GLN A 558 -18.15 -4.65 -1.32
C GLN A 558 -17.29 -4.50 -2.59
N LEU A 559 -16.06 -4.02 -2.45
CA LEU A 559 -14.90 -4.82 -2.82
C LEU A 559 -15.01 -5.82 -3.99
N ARG A 560 -14.96 -7.08 -3.56
CA ARG A 560 -15.11 -8.29 -4.37
C ARG A 560 -16.42 -8.32 -5.14
N ALA A 561 -17.54 -7.95 -4.53
CA ALA A 561 -18.84 -7.97 -5.20
C ALA A 561 -18.86 -7.04 -6.42
N GLU A 562 -18.39 -5.80 -6.29
CA GLU A 562 -18.36 -4.84 -7.40
C GLU A 562 -17.40 -5.29 -8.50
N VAL A 563 -16.28 -5.94 -8.17
CA VAL A 563 -15.34 -6.48 -9.17
C VAL A 563 -15.90 -7.68 -9.90
N ASP A 564 -16.60 -8.58 -9.21
CA ASP A 564 -17.25 -9.72 -9.86
C ASP A 564 -18.39 -9.26 -10.78
N ASP A 565 -19.19 -8.27 -10.36
CA ASP A 565 -20.21 -7.61 -11.18
C ASP A 565 -19.60 -6.93 -12.43
N LEU A 566 -18.49 -6.20 -12.25
CA LEU A 566 -17.74 -5.57 -13.34
C LEU A 566 -17.21 -6.60 -14.35
N ILE A 567 -16.75 -7.77 -13.88
CA ILE A 567 -16.30 -8.88 -14.74
C ILE A 567 -17.49 -9.47 -15.52
N GLU A 568 -18.66 -9.57 -14.90
CA GLU A 568 -19.88 -10.05 -15.56
C GLU A 568 -20.31 -9.08 -16.67
N ASP A 569 -20.36 -7.77 -16.39
CA ASP A 569 -20.67 -6.75 -17.39
C ASP A 569 -19.64 -6.74 -18.54
N TRP A 570 -18.36 -6.92 -18.22
CA TRP A 570 -17.32 -7.06 -19.25
C TRP A 570 -17.54 -8.28 -20.15
N ARG A 571 -17.81 -9.45 -19.56
CA ARG A 571 -18.13 -10.68 -20.32
C ARG A 571 -19.35 -10.47 -21.21
N ASN A 572 -20.34 -9.74 -20.71
CA ASN A 572 -21.56 -9.45 -21.44
C ASN A 572 -21.32 -8.61 -22.70
N ILE A 573 -20.35 -7.69 -22.69
CA ILE A 573 -19.96 -6.91 -23.88
C ILE A 573 -19.05 -7.73 -24.80
N TYR A 574 -18.09 -8.44 -24.22
CA TYR A 574 -17.05 -9.16 -24.96
C TYR A 574 -17.63 -10.17 -25.98
N GLN A 575 -18.73 -10.83 -25.63
CA GLN A 575 -19.45 -11.74 -26.53
C GLN A 575 -20.02 -11.06 -27.80
N TYR A 576 -20.31 -9.75 -27.76
CA TYR A 576 -20.73 -9.00 -28.93
C TYR A 576 -19.54 -8.54 -29.78
N LEU A 577 -18.41 -8.17 -29.15
CA LEU A 577 -17.21 -7.71 -29.86
C LEU A 577 -16.68 -8.75 -30.85
N GLY A 578 -16.79 -10.04 -30.52
CA GLY A 578 -16.41 -11.13 -31.42
C GLY A 578 -17.22 -11.20 -32.72
N ARG A 579 -18.36 -10.50 -32.81
CA ARG A 579 -19.23 -10.43 -34.00
C ARG A 579 -18.93 -9.20 -34.88
N CYS A 580 -17.98 -8.35 -34.49
CA CYS A 580 -17.60 -7.19 -35.28
C CYS A 580 -16.85 -7.60 -36.55
N ASN A 581 -17.42 -7.28 -37.71
CA ASN A 581 -16.85 -7.54 -39.03
C ASN A 581 -16.47 -6.25 -39.79
N THR A 582 -16.47 -5.11 -39.09
CA THR A 582 -16.15 -3.81 -39.70
C THR A 582 -14.65 -3.49 -39.57
N SER A 583 -14.22 -2.36 -40.16
CA SER A 583 -12.86 -1.85 -40.03
C SER A 583 -12.43 -1.62 -38.57
N GLN A 584 -13.37 -1.44 -37.64
CA GLN A 584 -13.11 -1.23 -36.21
C GLN A 584 -12.68 -2.50 -35.46
N ARG A 585 -12.76 -3.67 -36.08
CA ARG A 585 -12.49 -4.96 -35.43
C ARG A 585 -11.11 -5.01 -34.76
N GLU A 586 -10.07 -4.51 -35.42
CA GLU A 586 -8.71 -4.59 -34.89
C GLU A 586 -8.49 -3.65 -33.69
N HIS A 587 -9.02 -2.43 -33.76
CA HIS A 587 -8.95 -1.48 -32.65
C HIS A 587 -9.71 -1.99 -31.42
N LEU A 588 -10.95 -2.47 -31.62
CA LEU A 588 -11.75 -3.11 -30.58
C LEU A 588 -11.06 -4.35 -29.98
N ARG A 589 -10.32 -5.11 -30.80
CA ARG A 589 -9.55 -6.27 -30.32
C ARG A 589 -8.45 -5.82 -29.37
N ILE A 590 -7.65 -4.82 -29.74
CA ILE A 590 -6.57 -4.28 -28.89
C ILE A 590 -7.15 -3.73 -27.59
N LEU A 591 -8.18 -2.88 -27.68
CA LEU A 591 -8.83 -2.28 -26.52
C LEU A 591 -9.39 -3.35 -25.57
N SER A 592 -9.99 -4.42 -26.12
CA SER A 592 -10.50 -5.53 -25.31
C SER A 592 -9.41 -6.30 -24.55
N GLN A 593 -8.19 -6.39 -25.11
CA GLN A 593 -7.06 -7.01 -24.44
C GLN A 593 -6.57 -6.14 -23.28
N ASP A 594 -6.51 -4.82 -23.47
CA ASP A 594 -6.11 -3.88 -22.43
C ASP A 594 -7.13 -3.79 -21.29
N ILE A 595 -8.43 -3.78 -21.60
CA ILE A 595 -9.50 -3.86 -20.59
C ILE A 595 -9.39 -5.17 -19.80
N SER A 596 -9.25 -6.31 -20.49
CA SER A 596 -9.16 -7.61 -19.83
C SER A 596 -7.93 -7.70 -18.89
N ARG A 597 -6.79 -7.16 -19.33
CA ARG A 597 -5.57 -7.08 -18.52
C ARG A 597 -5.77 -6.18 -17.29
N THR A 598 -6.45 -5.04 -17.46
CA THR A 598 -6.70 -4.08 -16.37
C THR A 598 -7.66 -4.66 -15.34
N ILE A 599 -8.76 -5.28 -15.77
CA ILE A 599 -9.70 -5.99 -14.87
C ILE A 599 -8.98 -7.11 -14.11
N TYR A 600 -8.11 -7.88 -14.77
CA TYR A 600 -7.35 -8.93 -14.10
C TYR A 600 -6.41 -8.37 -13.04
N ARG A 601 -5.73 -7.25 -13.32
CA ARG A 601 -4.89 -6.54 -12.35
C ARG A 601 -5.70 -5.98 -11.17
N LEU A 602 -6.90 -5.48 -11.43
CA LEU A 602 -7.81 -4.97 -10.40
C LEU A 602 -8.37 -6.11 -9.53
N ARG A 603 -8.58 -7.30 -10.11
CA ARG A 603 -9.01 -8.50 -9.38
C ARG A 603 -7.90 -9.14 -8.55
N ALA A 604 -6.64 -9.06 -8.99
CA ALA A 604 -5.52 -9.78 -8.39
C ALA A 604 -5.36 -9.53 -6.88
N PRO A 605 -5.47 -8.29 -6.35
CA PRO A 605 -5.43 -8.03 -4.91
C PRO A 605 -6.59 -8.67 -4.12
N LEU A 606 -7.74 -8.91 -4.76
CA LEU A 606 -8.97 -9.36 -4.09
C LEU A 606 -9.08 -10.88 -3.93
N GLN A 607 -8.28 -11.64 -4.70
CA GLN A 607 -8.25 -13.11 -4.64
C GLN A 607 -7.38 -13.65 -3.50
N ILE A 608 -6.65 -12.75 -2.85
CA ILE A 608 -6.01 -12.96 -1.54
C ILE A 608 -7.14 -13.09 -0.52
#